data_AF-A0A8S3RL35-F1
#
_entry.id   AF-A0A8S3RL35-F1
#
_cell.length_a   1.000
_cell.length_b   1.000
_cell.length_c   1.000
_cell.angle_alpha   90.00
_cell.angle_beta   90.00
_cell.angle_gamma   90.00
#
_symmetry.space_group_name_H-M   'P 1'
#
loop_
_entity.id
_entity.type
_entity.pdbx_description
1 polymer ?
#
loop_
_entity_poly.entity_id
_entity_poly.type
_entity_poly.pdbx_seq_one_letter_code
_entity_poly.pdbx_strand_id
1 'polypeptide(L)'
;MTENEKEVLSFELREEDGTNERCNGDERTSRLEHGNKNVDSGWAWVVLAALPFLTIGLRFYSTRQLVITAGLLSGTSFIIASLANSVKVLIFTYGVMLGISFALLHGPVSYLIGVYFVKRRNLAQAICGSGFGLGGLIFPPIYTYFIEKYGLRGGLLLTGGVQLNIVAFALFLRPLSSNVLQERETKTKKQENKENTTAFKSKPETPVSPEELQNFLTKKQNIEENFNFQEIYGVISGLNAGCLLALTPAIIGDFLGMENFRSAMGILMFGEGITTGLAAPFIGYLRDITGNYVASLFFMSACSLISAIVFIGGLLGKRPWTLRNKQSNDLGKRTSL
;
A
#
# COMPACT_ATOMS: atom_id res chain seq x y z
N MET A 1 -58.42 -37.44 -2.25
CA MET A 1 -57.15 -36.93 -2.79
C MET A 1 -56.59 -38.01 -3.71
N THR A 2 -56.67 -37.80 -5.01
CA THR A 2 -56.18 -38.75 -6.02
C THR A 2 -54.65 -38.78 -6.00
N GLU A 3 -54.04 -39.85 -6.49
CA GLU A 3 -52.58 -40.05 -6.45
C GLU A 3 -51.81 -38.90 -7.13
N ASN A 4 -52.38 -38.32 -8.19
CA ASN A 4 -51.87 -37.11 -8.85
C ASN A 4 -51.85 -35.86 -7.95
N GLU A 5 -52.82 -35.68 -7.05
CA GLU A 5 -52.85 -34.50 -6.17
C GLU A 5 -51.75 -34.56 -5.09
N LYS A 6 -51.34 -35.77 -4.68
CA LYS A 6 -50.23 -35.96 -3.73
C LYS A 6 -48.88 -35.67 -4.37
N GLU A 7 -48.67 -36.06 -5.63
CA GLU A 7 -47.44 -35.74 -6.35
C GLU A 7 -47.31 -34.24 -6.58
N VAL A 8 -48.40 -33.56 -6.99
CA VAL A 8 -48.41 -32.11 -7.20
C VAL A 8 -48.10 -31.36 -5.89
N LEU A 9 -48.75 -31.71 -4.78
CA LEU A 9 -48.46 -31.12 -3.46
C LEU A 9 -47.02 -31.38 -2.98
N SER A 10 -46.47 -32.57 -3.24
CA SER A 10 -45.08 -32.88 -2.89
C SER A 10 -44.06 -32.13 -3.77
N PHE A 11 -44.45 -31.81 -5.01
CA PHE A 11 -43.64 -31.02 -5.94
C PHE A 11 -43.65 -29.54 -5.56
N GLU A 12 -44.83 -28.98 -5.24
CA GLU A 12 -44.98 -27.60 -4.75
C GLU A 12 -44.20 -27.36 -3.44
N LEU A 13 -44.30 -28.29 -2.47
CA LEU A 13 -43.54 -28.19 -1.21
C LEU A 13 -42.02 -28.26 -1.43
N ARG A 14 -41.57 -29.02 -2.44
CA ARG A 14 -40.15 -29.13 -2.78
C ARG A 14 -39.63 -27.90 -3.53
N GLU A 15 -40.48 -27.23 -4.31
CA GLU A 15 -40.15 -25.92 -4.90
C GLU A 15 -40.16 -24.79 -3.85
N GLU A 16 -41.08 -24.80 -2.89
CA GLU A 16 -41.07 -23.84 -1.77
C GLU A 16 -39.82 -24.00 -0.90
N ASP A 17 -39.44 -25.21 -0.50
CA ASP A 17 -38.20 -25.43 0.26
C ASP A 17 -36.95 -25.02 -0.56
N GLY A 18 -36.92 -25.35 -1.86
CA GLY A 18 -35.81 -24.98 -2.74
C GLY A 18 -35.69 -23.46 -2.98
N THR A 19 -36.81 -22.74 -3.04
CA THR A 19 -36.84 -21.28 -3.17
C THR A 19 -36.50 -20.58 -1.86
N ASN A 20 -36.92 -21.12 -0.72
CA ASN A 20 -36.64 -20.57 0.61
C ASN A 20 -35.17 -20.79 1.02
N GLU A 21 -34.57 -21.94 0.68
CA GLU A 21 -33.13 -22.17 0.84
C GLU A 21 -32.29 -21.27 -0.07
N ARG A 22 -32.74 -21.04 -1.32
CA ARG A 22 -32.05 -20.17 -2.27
C ARG A 22 -32.12 -18.70 -1.84
N CYS A 23 -33.27 -18.21 -1.36
CA CYS A 23 -33.41 -16.86 -0.81
C CYS A 23 -32.55 -16.66 0.45
N ASN A 24 -32.52 -17.64 1.37
CA ASN A 24 -31.67 -17.58 2.56
C ASN A 24 -30.17 -17.62 2.20
N GLY A 25 -29.79 -18.37 1.16
CA GLY A 25 -28.44 -18.39 0.60
C GLY A 25 -28.02 -17.03 0.06
N ASP A 26 -28.88 -16.39 -0.74
CA ASP A 26 -28.65 -15.06 -1.34
C ASP A 26 -28.64 -13.93 -0.29
N GLU A 27 -29.46 -14.03 0.77
CA GLU A 27 -29.38 -13.11 1.91
C GLU A 27 -28.07 -13.27 2.71
N ARG A 28 -27.58 -14.50 2.88
CA ARG A 28 -26.31 -14.75 3.57
C ARG A 28 -25.12 -14.25 2.77
N THR A 29 -25.08 -14.53 1.46
CA THR A 29 -24.02 -14.06 0.57
C THR A 29 -24.05 -12.53 0.44
N SER A 30 -25.22 -11.91 0.32
CA SER A 30 -25.34 -10.45 0.28
C SER A 30 -24.94 -9.74 1.58
N ARG A 31 -25.22 -10.33 2.76
CA ARG A 31 -24.71 -9.83 4.06
C ARG A 31 -23.20 -9.99 4.20
N LEU A 32 -22.63 -11.10 3.73
CA LEU A 32 -21.18 -11.33 3.74
C LEU A 32 -20.47 -10.38 2.77
N GLU A 33 -21.03 -10.18 1.57
CA GLU A 33 -20.51 -9.21 0.60
C GLU A 33 -20.59 -7.76 1.12
N HIS A 34 -21.70 -7.36 1.74
CA HIS A 34 -21.82 -6.04 2.36
C HIS A 34 -20.84 -5.87 3.53
N GLY A 35 -20.62 -6.92 4.33
CA GLY A 35 -19.63 -6.93 5.40
C GLY A 35 -18.21 -6.71 4.86
N ASN A 36 -17.85 -7.41 3.77
CA ASN A 36 -16.52 -7.32 3.17
C ASN A 36 -16.27 -5.96 2.50
N LYS A 37 -17.24 -5.45 1.74
CA LYS A 37 -17.18 -4.12 1.07
C LYS A 37 -16.95 -2.96 2.07
N ASN A 38 -17.48 -3.08 3.29
CA ASN A 38 -17.30 -2.08 4.36
C ASN A 38 -15.95 -2.15 5.06
N VAL A 39 -15.25 -3.29 5.02
CA VAL A 39 -13.90 -3.47 5.59
C VAL A 39 -12.84 -3.05 4.57
N ASP A 40 -13.05 -3.35 3.29
CA ASP A 40 -12.14 -3.01 2.19
C ASP A 40 -12.10 -1.50 1.91
N SER A 41 -13.23 -0.81 2.11
CA SER A 41 -13.31 0.66 1.98
C SER A 41 -12.54 1.42 3.05
N GLY A 42 -12.21 0.81 4.20
CA GLY A 42 -11.46 1.45 5.29
C GLY A 42 -10.03 1.85 4.91
N TRP A 43 -9.39 1.08 4.02
CA TRP A 43 -8.01 1.33 3.58
C TRP A 43 -7.86 2.54 2.66
N ALA A 44 -8.88 2.86 1.87
CA ALA A 44 -8.86 4.05 1.01
C ALA A 44 -8.83 5.35 1.84
N TRP A 45 -9.55 5.36 2.97
CA TRP A 45 -9.56 6.50 3.90
C TRP A 45 -8.22 6.70 4.61
N VAL A 46 -7.48 5.61 4.91
CA VAL A 46 -6.12 5.66 5.48
C VAL A 46 -5.19 6.49 4.58
N VAL A 47 -5.18 6.20 3.29
CA VAL A 47 -4.28 6.83 2.31
C VAL A 47 -4.68 8.28 2.03
N LEU A 48 -5.98 8.57 1.91
CA LEU A 48 -6.46 9.93 1.64
C LEU A 48 -6.31 10.87 2.85
N ALA A 49 -6.55 10.38 4.06
CA ALA A 49 -6.33 11.16 5.28
C ALA A 49 -4.83 11.41 5.55
N ALA A 50 -3.93 10.55 5.06
CA ALA A 50 -2.50 10.66 5.31
C ALA A 50 -1.83 11.89 4.65
N LEU A 51 -2.28 12.27 3.45
CA LEU A 51 -1.61 13.25 2.59
C LEU A 51 -1.58 14.69 3.14
N PRO A 52 -2.71 15.28 3.61
CA PRO A 52 -2.71 16.65 4.13
C PRO A 52 -1.97 16.76 5.47
N PHE A 53 -2.07 15.74 6.33
CA PHE A 53 -1.42 15.76 7.64
C PHE A 53 0.10 15.62 7.52
N LEU A 54 0.60 14.86 6.55
CA LEU A 54 2.03 14.76 6.28
C LEU A 54 2.63 16.10 5.81
N THR A 55 1.99 16.73 4.83
CA THR A 55 2.50 17.97 4.21
C THR A 55 2.48 19.16 5.16
N ILE A 56 1.44 19.28 5.98
CA ILE A 56 1.34 20.34 7.00
C ILE A 56 2.22 20.02 8.21
N GLY A 57 2.23 18.76 8.66
CA GLY A 57 3.00 18.33 9.84
C GLY A 57 4.51 18.56 9.68
N LEU A 58 5.07 18.28 8.51
CA LEU A 58 6.49 18.49 8.21
C LEU A 58 6.91 19.97 8.18
N ARG A 59 5.98 20.92 8.01
CA ARG A 59 6.29 22.36 7.99
C ARG A 59 6.52 22.95 9.37
N PHE A 60 5.84 22.41 10.38
CA PHE A 60 5.82 23.01 11.72
C PHE A 60 6.52 22.16 12.78
N TYR A 61 6.63 20.84 12.58
CA TYR A 61 7.16 19.92 13.58
C TYR A 61 8.44 19.22 13.11
N SER A 62 9.32 18.95 14.07
CA SER A 62 10.51 18.13 13.81
C SER A 62 10.10 16.68 13.51
N THR A 63 10.85 16.00 12.64
CA THR A 63 10.66 14.58 12.34
C THR A 63 10.52 13.72 13.60
N ARG A 64 11.31 13.99 14.65
CA ARG A 64 11.23 13.25 15.91
C ARG A 64 9.87 13.42 16.61
N GLN A 65 9.35 14.65 16.65
CA GLN A 65 8.05 14.93 17.28
C GLN A 65 6.92 14.23 16.52
N LEU A 66 6.96 14.27 15.19
CA LEU A 66 5.97 13.58 14.35
C LEU A 66 5.95 12.07 14.62
N VAL A 67 7.12 11.42 14.70
CA VAL A 67 7.20 9.98 14.96
C VAL A 67 6.74 9.62 16.38
N ILE A 68 7.04 10.46 17.40
CA ILE A 68 6.53 10.27 18.76
C ILE A 68 5.00 10.36 18.78
N THR A 69 4.43 11.37 18.12
CA THR A 69 2.96 11.51 18.03
C THR A 69 2.34 10.33 17.28
N ALA A 70 3.00 9.82 16.24
CA ALA A 70 2.55 8.66 15.49
C ALA A 70 2.52 7.39 16.36
N GLY A 71 3.55 7.15 17.18
CA GLY A 71 3.63 6.00 18.07
C GLY A 71 2.54 6.00 19.16
N LEU A 72 2.32 7.15 19.80
CA LEU A 72 1.24 7.32 20.79
C LEU A 72 -0.14 7.14 20.15
N LEU A 73 -0.36 7.71 18.97
CA LEU A 73 -1.62 7.56 18.23
C LEU A 73 -1.86 6.11 17.79
N SER A 74 -0.81 5.41 17.36
CA SER A 74 -0.89 4.00 16.97
C SER A 74 -1.25 3.10 18.15
N GLY A 75 -0.56 3.25 19.27
CA GLY A 75 -0.83 2.48 20.50
C GLY A 75 -2.24 2.73 21.04
N THR A 76 -2.66 4.00 21.11
CA THR A 76 -4.02 4.34 21.53
C THR A 76 -5.09 3.81 20.59
N SER A 77 -4.85 3.80 19.27
CA SER A 77 -5.78 3.18 18.31
C SER A 77 -6.06 1.71 18.62
N PHE A 78 -5.01 0.91 18.85
CA PHE A 78 -5.16 -0.52 19.19
C PHE A 78 -5.81 -0.73 20.58
N ILE A 79 -5.49 0.11 21.56
CA ILE A 79 -6.11 0.05 22.89
C ILE A 79 -7.61 0.36 22.80
N ILE A 80 -8.01 1.41 22.06
CA ILE A 80 -9.42 1.75 21.85
C ILE A 80 -10.12 0.63 21.05
N ALA A 81 -9.45 0.05 20.04
CA ALA A 81 -9.97 -1.08 19.29
C ALA A 81 -10.23 -2.31 20.19
N SER A 82 -9.42 -2.55 21.22
CA SER A 82 -9.62 -3.66 22.16
C SER A 82 -10.92 -3.54 22.97
N LEU A 83 -11.41 -2.30 23.16
CA LEU A 83 -12.64 -1.98 23.89
C LEU A 83 -13.85 -1.82 22.96
N ALA A 84 -13.67 -1.99 21.65
CA ALA A 84 -14.72 -1.74 20.67
C ALA A 84 -15.87 -2.76 20.80
N ASN A 85 -17.09 -2.24 21.00
CA ASN A 85 -18.34 -3.02 20.99
C ASN A 85 -19.13 -2.84 19.68
N SER A 86 -18.58 -2.10 18.71
CA SER A 86 -19.23 -1.81 17.43
C SER A 86 -18.22 -1.81 16.29
N VAL A 87 -18.64 -2.36 15.14
CA VAL A 87 -17.85 -2.35 13.90
C VAL A 87 -17.51 -0.91 13.46
N LYS A 88 -18.38 0.06 13.75
CA LYS A 88 -18.11 1.48 13.44
C LYS A 88 -16.88 2.01 14.19
N VAL A 89 -16.73 1.64 15.46
CA VAL A 89 -15.56 2.03 16.27
C VAL A 89 -14.30 1.37 15.70
N LEU A 90 -14.40 0.11 15.28
CA LEU A 90 -13.29 -0.62 14.67
C LEU A 90 -12.85 0.01 13.34
N ILE A 91 -13.80 0.38 12.48
CA ILE A 91 -13.52 1.09 11.22
C ILE A 91 -12.86 2.44 11.50
N PHE A 92 -13.33 3.17 12.50
CA PHE A 92 -12.75 4.46 12.86
C PHE A 92 -11.30 4.32 13.39
N THR A 93 -11.03 3.36 14.28
CA THR A 93 -9.69 3.15 14.84
C THR A 93 -8.71 2.61 13.79
N TYR A 94 -9.10 1.58 13.02
CA TYR A 94 -8.24 0.99 12.00
C TYR A 94 -8.12 1.82 10.73
N GLY A 95 -9.18 2.51 10.31
CA GLY A 95 -9.18 3.34 9.11
C GLY A 95 -8.58 4.71 9.36
N VAL A 96 -9.17 5.49 10.27
CA VAL A 96 -8.79 6.90 10.43
C VAL A 96 -7.59 7.05 11.35
N MET A 97 -7.67 6.56 12.59
CA MET A 97 -6.61 6.80 13.59
C MET A 97 -5.29 6.12 13.20
N LEU A 98 -5.36 4.83 12.86
CA LEU A 98 -4.17 4.08 12.45
C LEU A 98 -3.60 4.60 11.12
N GLY A 99 -4.45 5.07 10.21
CA GLY A 99 -4.02 5.66 8.95
C GLY A 99 -3.25 6.98 9.12
N ILE A 100 -3.74 7.88 9.97
CA ILE A 100 -3.03 9.12 10.33
C ILE A 100 -1.70 8.79 11.01
N SER A 101 -1.67 7.80 11.91
CA SER A 101 -0.43 7.34 12.54
C SER A 101 0.58 6.85 11.50
N PHE A 102 0.16 6.03 10.53
CA PHE A 102 1.03 5.54 9.46
C PHE A 102 1.61 6.68 8.61
N ALA A 103 0.80 7.70 8.30
CA ALA A 103 1.23 8.89 7.57
C ALA A 103 2.35 9.66 8.29
N LEU A 104 2.14 9.91 9.59
CA LEU A 104 3.07 10.64 10.45
C LEU A 104 4.34 9.85 10.78
N LEU A 105 4.32 8.53 10.60
CA LEU A 105 5.48 7.67 10.74
C LEU A 105 6.27 7.57 9.43
N HIS A 106 5.64 7.09 8.35
CA HIS A 106 6.32 6.70 7.12
C HIS A 106 6.91 7.88 6.36
N GLY A 107 6.15 8.97 6.23
CA GLY A 107 6.59 10.14 5.46
C GLY A 107 7.81 10.85 6.06
N PRO A 108 7.80 11.23 7.36
CA PRO A 108 8.93 11.93 7.98
C PRO A 108 10.18 11.06 8.10
N VAL A 109 10.04 9.74 8.37
CA VAL A 109 11.18 8.80 8.36
C VAL A 109 11.78 8.69 6.96
N SER A 110 10.94 8.63 5.92
CA SER A 110 11.42 8.59 4.54
C SER A 110 12.16 9.85 4.11
N TYR A 111 11.67 11.01 4.53
CA TYR A 111 12.35 12.29 4.36
C TYR A 111 13.71 12.30 5.08
N LEU A 112 13.75 11.85 6.34
CA LEU A 112 14.95 11.82 7.18
C LEU A 112 16.08 11.02 6.53
N ILE A 113 15.77 9.83 6.03
CA ILE A 113 16.72 8.96 5.33
C ILE A 113 17.29 9.68 4.10
N GLY A 114 16.44 10.39 3.34
CA GLY A 114 16.86 11.15 2.16
C GLY A 114 17.82 12.29 2.48
N VAL A 115 17.74 12.87 3.67
CA VAL A 115 18.65 13.97 4.08
C VAL A 115 20.00 13.43 4.59
N TYR A 116 19.99 12.34 5.37
CA TYR A 116 21.21 11.73 5.93
C TYR A 116 22.01 10.94 4.90
N PHE A 117 21.35 10.15 4.05
CA PHE A 117 22.00 9.26 3.10
C PHE A 117 21.86 9.79 1.67
N VAL A 118 22.77 10.67 1.25
CA VAL A 118 22.75 11.24 -0.10
C VAL A 118 23.27 10.25 -1.15
N LYS A 119 24.43 9.62 -0.90
CA LYS A 119 25.09 8.71 -1.86
C LYS A 119 24.41 7.34 -1.98
N ARG A 120 23.81 6.85 -0.88
CA ARG A 120 23.19 5.51 -0.78
C ARG A 120 21.74 5.58 -0.31
N ARG A 121 21.00 6.61 -0.74
CA ARG A 121 19.61 6.86 -0.34
C ARG A 121 18.70 5.65 -0.52
N ASN A 122 18.76 5.04 -1.71
CA ASN A 122 17.88 3.93 -2.07
C ASN A 122 18.22 2.66 -1.29
N LEU A 123 19.49 2.43 -0.95
CA LEU A 123 19.91 1.31 -0.09
C LEU A 123 19.41 1.51 1.35
N ALA A 124 19.54 2.72 1.90
CA ALA A 124 19.06 3.03 3.24
C ALA A 124 17.53 2.91 3.32
N GLN A 125 16.82 3.35 2.28
CA GLN A 125 15.37 3.16 2.15
C GLN A 125 15.00 1.68 2.05
N ALA A 126 15.72 0.89 1.27
CA ALA A 126 15.52 -0.56 1.16
C ALA A 126 15.70 -1.27 2.52
N ILE A 127 16.74 -0.93 3.29
CA ILE A 127 16.95 -1.49 4.62
C ILE A 127 15.79 -1.13 5.55
N CYS A 128 15.36 0.14 5.55
CA CYS A 128 14.21 0.58 6.33
C CYS A 128 12.92 -0.15 5.93
N GLY A 129 12.66 -0.31 4.63
CA GLY A 129 11.49 -1.01 4.10
C GLY A 129 11.48 -2.51 4.36
N SER A 130 12.66 -3.15 4.45
CA SER A 130 12.77 -4.60 4.72
C SER A 130 12.16 -5.02 6.06
N GLY A 131 12.11 -4.11 7.03
CA GLY A 131 11.44 -4.33 8.32
C GLY A 131 9.95 -4.66 8.17
N PHE A 132 9.27 -4.11 7.16
CA PHE A 132 7.86 -4.40 6.89
C PHE A 132 7.67 -5.85 6.42
N GLY A 133 8.53 -6.33 5.54
CA GLY A 133 8.52 -7.73 5.06
C GLY A 133 8.87 -8.74 6.17
N LEU A 134 9.89 -8.44 6.99
CA LEU A 134 10.23 -9.25 8.16
C LEU A 134 9.10 -9.28 9.19
N GLY A 135 8.47 -8.13 9.44
CA GLY A 135 7.32 -8.04 10.34
C GLY A 135 6.13 -8.88 9.85
N GLY A 136 5.86 -8.83 8.54
CA GLY A 136 4.82 -9.65 7.90
C GLY A 136 5.04 -11.16 8.02
N LEU A 137 6.29 -11.62 8.22
CA LEU A 137 6.61 -13.04 8.42
C LEU A 137 6.57 -13.45 9.90
N ILE A 138 7.09 -12.58 10.79
CA ILE A 138 7.29 -12.89 12.22
C ILE A 138 6.02 -12.67 13.05
N PHE A 139 5.27 -11.60 12.80
CA PHE A 139 4.16 -11.22 13.66
C PHE A 139 2.87 -12.04 13.49
N PRO A 140 2.50 -12.60 12.31
CA PRO A 140 1.30 -13.43 12.20
C PRO A 140 1.22 -14.61 13.18
N PRO A 141 2.25 -15.46 13.37
CA PRO A 141 2.18 -16.52 14.37
C PRO A 141 2.08 -15.98 15.80
N ILE A 142 2.74 -14.87 16.10
CA ILE A 142 2.66 -14.20 17.41
C ILE A 142 1.23 -13.70 17.67
N TYR A 143 0.58 -13.08 16.68
CA TYR A 143 -0.80 -12.62 16.81
C TYR A 143 -1.79 -13.78 16.94
N THR A 144 -1.61 -14.86 16.19
CA THR A 144 -2.42 -16.08 16.35
C THR A 144 -2.30 -16.61 17.78
N TYR A 145 -1.09 -16.70 18.32
CA TYR A 145 -0.86 -17.11 19.71
C TYR A 145 -1.53 -16.16 20.73
N PHE A 146 -1.48 -14.85 20.52
CA PHE A 146 -2.17 -13.89 21.39
C PHE A 146 -3.68 -14.07 21.37
N ILE A 147 -4.25 -14.29 20.19
CA ILE A 147 -5.70 -14.49 20.02
C ILE A 147 -6.14 -15.82 20.65
N GLU A 148 -5.37 -16.89 20.48
CA GLU A 148 -5.68 -18.19 21.07
C GLU A 148 -5.65 -18.17 22.60
N LYS A 149 -4.68 -17.45 23.20
CA LYS A 149 -4.49 -17.44 24.66
C LYS A 149 -5.31 -16.37 25.40
N TYR A 150 -5.44 -15.17 24.82
CA TYR A 150 -6.04 -14.01 25.48
C TYR A 150 -7.30 -13.50 24.77
N GLY A 151 -7.76 -14.20 23.73
CA GLY A 151 -8.87 -13.77 22.90
C GLY A 151 -8.52 -12.56 22.03
N LEU A 152 -9.45 -12.16 21.17
CA LEU A 152 -9.27 -11.03 20.25
C LEU A 152 -8.99 -9.72 21.00
N ARG A 153 -9.74 -9.43 22.06
CA ARG A 153 -9.59 -8.20 22.85
C ARG A 153 -8.23 -8.12 23.54
N GLY A 154 -7.81 -9.19 24.19
CA GLY A 154 -6.49 -9.27 24.82
C GLY A 154 -5.35 -9.18 23.79
N GLY A 155 -5.51 -9.82 22.63
CA GLY A 155 -4.55 -9.72 21.54
C GLY A 155 -4.39 -8.28 21.01
N LEU A 156 -5.49 -7.56 20.80
CA LEU A 156 -5.45 -6.15 20.38
C LEU A 156 -4.75 -5.26 21.41
N LEU A 157 -4.99 -5.50 22.70
CA LEU A 157 -4.34 -4.74 23.78
C LEU A 157 -2.82 -4.97 23.81
N LEU A 158 -2.38 -6.24 23.69
CA LEU A 158 -0.97 -6.59 23.61
C LEU A 158 -0.29 -5.98 22.38
N THR A 159 -0.96 -6.03 21.22
CA THR A 159 -0.46 -5.39 19.99
C THR A 159 -0.31 -3.88 20.16
N GLY A 160 -1.25 -3.21 20.85
CA GLY A 160 -1.11 -1.80 21.19
C GLY A 160 0.11 -1.51 22.07
N GLY A 161 0.40 -2.39 23.04
CA GLY A 161 1.61 -2.30 23.86
C GLY A 161 2.90 -2.47 23.04
N VAL A 162 2.94 -3.43 22.12
CA VAL A 162 4.07 -3.60 21.19
C VAL A 162 4.26 -2.34 20.36
N GLN A 163 3.18 -1.76 19.84
CA GLN A 163 3.21 -0.57 18.99
C GLN A 163 3.72 0.69 19.71
N LEU A 164 3.50 0.81 21.02
CA LEU A 164 4.04 1.93 21.82
C LEU A 164 5.58 1.95 21.86
N ASN A 165 6.26 0.85 21.56
CA ASN A 165 7.72 0.82 21.44
C ASN A 165 8.25 1.72 20.30
N ILE A 166 7.40 2.10 19.35
CA ILE A 166 7.73 3.13 18.35
C ILE A 166 8.19 4.42 19.03
N VAL A 167 7.60 4.79 20.17
CA VAL A 167 8.01 5.98 20.93
C VAL A 167 9.44 5.84 21.43
N ALA A 168 9.83 4.66 21.93
CA ALA A 168 11.20 4.40 22.36
C ALA A 168 12.18 4.53 21.19
N PHE A 169 11.86 3.94 20.02
CA PHE A 169 12.67 4.09 18.82
C PHE A 169 12.73 5.53 18.31
N ALA A 170 11.65 6.29 18.44
CA ALA A 170 11.61 7.70 18.06
C ALA A 170 12.57 8.55 18.89
N LEU A 171 12.78 8.22 20.17
CA LEU A 171 13.74 8.93 21.02
C LEU A 171 15.18 8.76 20.56
N PHE A 172 15.51 7.63 19.94
CA PHE A 172 16.82 7.40 19.32
C PHE A 172 17.02 8.17 18.01
N LEU A 173 15.96 8.70 17.39
CA LEU A 173 16.09 9.51 16.19
C LEU A 173 16.82 10.83 16.52
N ARG A 174 18.00 11.00 15.92
CA ARG A 174 18.78 12.22 16.06
C ARG A 174 18.05 13.37 15.36
N PRO A 175 17.60 14.40 16.11
CA PRO A 175 16.91 15.54 15.51
C PRO A 175 17.88 16.26 14.56
N LEU A 176 17.44 16.59 13.35
CA LEU A 176 18.22 17.47 12.49
C LEU A 176 18.29 18.85 13.11
N SER A 177 19.49 19.39 13.28
CA SER A 177 19.68 20.78 13.66
C SER A 177 19.13 21.70 12.57
N SER A 178 18.30 22.68 12.94
CA SER A 178 17.73 23.65 11.99
C SER A 178 18.79 24.36 11.15
N ASN A 179 20.00 24.55 11.69
CA ASN A 179 21.14 25.15 11.00
C ASN A 179 21.54 24.40 9.73
N VAL A 180 21.48 23.05 9.73
CA VAL A 180 21.81 22.23 8.55
C VAL A 180 20.70 22.31 7.50
N LEU A 181 19.44 22.42 7.93
CA LEU A 181 18.31 22.63 7.03
C LEU A 181 18.38 24.02 6.39
N GLN A 182 18.59 25.07 7.20
CA GLN A 182 18.81 26.43 6.72
C GLN A 182 20.03 26.53 5.79
N GLU A 183 21.15 25.88 6.12
CA GLU A 183 22.33 25.92 5.27
C GLU A 183 22.09 25.23 3.91
N ARG A 184 21.35 24.12 3.89
CA ARG A 184 20.95 23.46 2.63
C ARG A 184 19.95 24.29 1.83
N GLU A 185 18.91 24.83 2.47
CA GLU A 185 17.96 25.75 1.80
C GLU A 185 18.68 26.99 1.25
N THR A 186 19.65 27.54 2.00
CA THR A 186 20.42 28.70 1.59
C THR A 186 21.36 28.36 0.44
N LYS A 187 21.95 27.16 0.42
CA LYS A 187 22.77 26.67 -0.70
C LYS A 187 21.93 26.44 -1.96
N THR A 188 20.78 25.78 -1.85
CA THR A 188 19.84 25.58 -2.97
C THR A 188 19.36 26.93 -3.51
N LYS A 189 18.88 27.83 -2.65
CA LYS A 189 18.46 29.19 -3.05
C LYS A 189 19.60 30.01 -3.62
N LYS A 190 20.84 29.90 -3.12
CA LYS A 190 22.01 30.56 -3.70
C LYS A 190 22.38 30.01 -5.07
N GLN A 191 22.11 28.73 -5.33
CA GLN A 191 22.40 28.06 -6.59
C GLN A 191 21.34 28.39 -7.65
N GLU A 192 20.04 28.37 -7.28
CA GLU A 192 18.94 28.90 -8.08
C GLU A 192 19.10 30.40 -8.35
N ASN A 193 19.43 31.21 -7.33
CA ASN A 193 19.74 32.61 -7.55
C ASN A 193 21.00 32.79 -8.37
N LYS A 194 22.01 31.91 -8.30
CA LYS A 194 23.18 32.00 -9.18
C LYS A 194 22.76 31.77 -10.62
N GLU A 195 21.99 30.72 -10.90
CA GLU A 195 21.47 30.39 -12.24
C GLU A 195 20.55 31.50 -12.78
N ASN A 196 19.63 32.00 -11.96
CA ASN A 196 18.74 33.10 -12.30
C ASN A 196 19.50 34.43 -12.43
N THR A 197 20.51 34.70 -11.58
CA THR A 197 21.35 35.91 -11.68
C THR A 197 22.34 35.83 -12.83
N THR A 198 22.85 34.65 -13.23
CA THR A 198 23.58 34.51 -14.50
C THR A 198 22.67 34.70 -15.71
N ALA A 199 21.39 34.32 -15.61
CA ALA A 199 20.39 34.61 -16.62
C ALA A 199 19.93 36.09 -16.63
N PHE A 200 20.04 36.81 -15.50
CA PHE A 200 19.62 38.22 -15.38
C PHE A 200 20.78 39.24 -15.42
N LYS A 201 22.04 38.81 -15.22
CA LYS A 201 23.25 39.65 -15.36
C LYS A 201 23.66 39.92 -16.80
N SER A 202 22.96 39.38 -17.79
CA SER A 202 22.83 40.06 -19.08
C SER A 202 21.95 41.31 -18.90
N LYS A 203 22.47 42.31 -18.15
CA LYS A 203 21.90 43.66 -18.18
C LYS A 203 22.16 44.22 -19.60
N PRO A 204 21.24 45.03 -20.16
CA PRO A 204 21.14 45.26 -21.60
C PRO A 204 22.12 46.35 -22.04
N GLU A 205 23.28 45.96 -22.56
CA GLU A 205 24.12 46.88 -23.38
C GLU A 205 24.42 46.32 -24.78
N THR A 206 23.89 45.15 -25.10
CA THR A 206 23.77 44.67 -26.48
C THR A 206 22.44 43.93 -26.62
N PRO A 207 21.72 44.04 -27.75
CA PRO A 207 20.48 43.30 -27.94
C PRO A 207 20.80 41.81 -27.81
N VAL A 208 20.20 41.16 -26.82
CA VAL A 208 20.30 39.70 -26.60
C VAL A 208 20.04 39.04 -27.95
N SER A 209 21.00 38.26 -28.46
CA SER A 209 20.81 37.62 -29.77
C SER A 209 19.55 36.73 -29.68
N PRO A 210 18.73 36.65 -30.74
CA PRO A 210 17.55 35.78 -30.75
C PRO A 210 17.87 34.35 -30.30
N GLU A 211 19.09 33.88 -30.56
CA GLU A 211 19.59 32.55 -30.20
C GLU A 211 19.71 32.32 -28.69
N GLU A 212 20.13 33.31 -27.90
CA GLU A 212 20.25 33.17 -26.44
C GLU A 212 18.88 33.12 -25.75
N LEU A 213 17.94 33.94 -26.20
CA LEU A 213 16.55 33.91 -25.74
C LEU A 213 15.88 32.59 -26.13
N GLN A 214 16.15 32.10 -27.34
CA GLN A 214 15.62 30.84 -27.82
C GLN A 214 16.20 29.64 -27.07
N ASN A 215 17.48 29.68 -26.72
CA ASN A 215 18.13 28.69 -25.83
C ASN A 215 17.57 28.72 -24.40
N PHE A 216 17.24 29.90 -23.87
CA PHE A 216 16.61 30.01 -22.55
C PHE A 216 15.17 29.49 -22.54
N LEU A 217 14.38 29.84 -23.57
CA LEU A 217 13.00 29.37 -23.72
C LEU A 217 12.96 27.86 -23.93
N THR A 218 13.82 27.29 -24.78
CA THR A 218 13.92 25.83 -24.94
C THR A 218 14.40 25.15 -23.67
N LYS A 219 15.37 25.72 -22.93
CA LYS A 219 15.78 25.17 -21.63
C LYS A 219 14.64 25.19 -20.62
N LYS A 220 13.88 26.29 -20.53
CA LYS A 220 12.71 26.41 -19.65
C LYS A 220 11.60 25.43 -20.05
N GLN A 221 11.31 25.33 -21.34
CA GLN A 221 10.33 24.41 -21.90
C GLN A 221 10.73 22.94 -21.65
N ASN A 222 12.00 22.59 -21.81
CA ASN A 222 12.52 21.26 -21.45
C ASN A 222 12.40 20.96 -19.95
N ILE A 223 12.59 21.95 -19.07
CA ILE A 223 12.42 21.75 -17.61
C ILE A 223 10.94 21.52 -17.28
N GLU A 224 10.03 22.29 -17.87
CA GLU A 224 8.58 22.13 -17.69
C GLU A 224 8.06 20.81 -18.28
N GLU A 225 8.52 20.38 -19.46
CA GLU A 225 8.17 19.07 -20.04
C GLU A 225 8.68 17.91 -19.18
N ASN A 226 9.91 17.99 -18.66
CA ASN A 226 10.45 16.97 -17.75
C ASN A 226 9.69 16.91 -16.42
N PHE A 227 9.23 18.05 -15.91
CA PHE A 227 8.41 18.12 -14.70
C PHE A 227 7.03 17.48 -14.93
N ASN A 228 6.35 17.84 -16.03
CA ASN A 228 5.06 17.26 -16.41
C ASN A 228 5.16 15.73 -16.62
N PHE A 229 6.23 15.26 -17.26
CA PHE A 229 6.47 13.82 -17.45
C PHE A 229 6.63 13.09 -16.11
N GLN A 230 7.30 13.71 -15.15
CA GLN A 230 7.53 13.14 -13.82
C GLN A 230 6.25 13.10 -12.98
N GLU A 231 5.36 14.08 -13.12
CA GLU A 231 4.02 14.06 -12.51
C GLU A 231 3.14 12.96 -13.11
N ILE A 232 3.08 12.86 -14.44
CA ILE A 232 2.31 11.81 -15.14
C ILE A 232 2.82 10.41 -14.73
N TYR A 233 4.14 10.22 -14.71
CA TYR A 233 4.74 8.97 -14.22
C TYR A 233 4.34 8.67 -12.77
N GLY A 234 4.35 9.68 -11.89
CA GLY A 234 3.93 9.55 -10.50
C GLY A 234 2.47 9.11 -10.36
N VAL A 235 1.56 9.65 -11.18
CA VAL A 235 0.15 9.26 -11.19
C VAL A 235 -0.02 7.81 -11.64
N ILE A 236 0.62 7.42 -12.74
CA ILE A 236 0.52 6.05 -13.27
C ILE A 236 1.12 5.04 -12.28
N SER A 237 2.27 5.36 -11.70
CA SER A 237 2.93 4.51 -10.70
C SER A 237 2.10 4.40 -9.42
N GLY A 238 1.51 5.51 -8.96
CA GLY A 238 0.62 5.52 -7.80
C GLY A 238 -0.65 4.71 -8.01
N LEU A 239 -1.27 4.81 -9.19
CA LEU A 239 -2.43 3.99 -9.55
C LEU A 239 -2.07 2.50 -9.57
N ASN A 240 -0.94 2.14 -10.17
CA ASN A 240 -0.47 0.75 -10.21
C ASN A 240 -0.24 0.18 -8.80
N ALA A 241 0.48 0.92 -7.95
CA ALA A 241 0.72 0.51 -6.56
C ALA A 241 -0.60 0.38 -5.77
N GLY A 242 -1.53 1.33 -5.96
CA GLY A 242 -2.85 1.29 -5.33
C GLY A 242 -3.69 0.08 -5.75
N CYS A 243 -3.75 -0.22 -7.05
CA CYS A 243 -4.44 -1.39 -7.58
C CYS A 243 -3.85 -2.70 -7.04
N LEU A 244 -2.52 -2.81 -6.99
CA LEU A 244 -1.85 -4.00 -6.48
C LEU A 244 -2.14 -4.21 -4.98
N LEU A 245 -2.08 -3.14 -4.18
CA LEU A 245 -2.40 -3.20 -2.75
C LEU A 245 -3.87 -3.56 -2.49
N ALA A 246 -4.80 -3.05 -3.30
CA ALA A 246 -6.24 -3.30 -3.11
C ALA A 246 -6.69 -4.68 -3.59
N LEU A 247 -6.17 -5.16 -4.73
CA LEU A 247 -6.63 -6.40 -5.35
C LEU A 247 -5.96 -7.64 -4.75
N THR A 248 -4.72 -7.53 -4.29
CA THR A 248 -3.93 -8.69 -3.81
C THR A 248 -4.64 -9.49 -2.70
N PRO A 249 -5.19 -8.85 -1.64
CA PRO A 249 -5.94 -9.57 -0.61
C PRO A 249 -7.17 -10.28 -1.19
N ALA A 250 -7.98 -9.60 -2.02
CA ALA A 250 -9.19 -10.19 -2.60
C ALA A 250 -8.87 -11.43 -3.44
N ILE A 251 -7.84 -11.34 -4.28
CA ILE A 251 -7.35 -12.45 -5.10
C ILE A 251 -6.91 -13.63 -4.22
N ILE A 252 -6.11 -13.39 -3.19
CA ILE A 252 -5.62 -14.46 -2.31
C ILE A 252 -6.77 -15.15 -1.59
N GLY A 253 -7.75 -14.38 -1.10
CA GLY A 253 -8.96 -14.91 -0.49
C GLY A 253 -9.71 -15.86 -1.43
N ASP A 254 -9.87 -15.47 -2.70
CA ASP A 254 -10.56 -16.27 -3.72
C ASP A 254 -9.78 -17.50 -4.19
N PHE A 255 -8.44 -17.45 -4.17
CA PHE A 255 -7.58 -18.53 -4.68
C PHE A 255 -7.21 -19.56 -3.62
N LEU A 256 -6.82 -19.11 -2.43
CA LEU A 256 -6.21 -19.95 -1.38
C LEU A 256 -7.16 -20.24 -0.21
N GLY A 257 -8.31 -19.55 -0.16
CA GLY A 257 -9.23 -19.62 0.96
C GLY A 257 -8.68 -18.95 2.22
N MET A 258 -9.56 -18.70 3.19
CA MET A 258 -9.21 -17.94 4.40
C MET A 258 -8.23 -18.68 5.32
N GLU A 259 -8.07 -20.00 5.18
CA GLU A 259 -7.17 -20.82 6.01
C GLU A 259 -5.70 -20.51 5.76
N ASN A 260 -5.30 -20.37 4.48
CA ASN A 260 -3.92 -20.07 4.08
C ASN A 260 -3.69 -18.58 3.77
N PHE A 261 -4.70 -17.73 3.97
CA PHE A 261 -4.64 -16.31 3.63
C PHE A 261 -3.49 -15.59 4.34
N ARG A 262 -3.35 -15.82 5.65
CA ARG A 262 -2.35 -15.13 6.48
C ARG A 262 -0.93 -15.52 6.11
N SER A 263 -0.67 -16.79 5.84
CA SER A 263 0.66 -17.29 5.44
C SER A 263 1.02 -16.83 4.02
N ALA A 264 0.06 -16.84 3.10
CA ALA A 264 0.24 -16.37 1.73
C ALA A 264 0.55 -14.86 1.66
N MET A 265 -0.18 -14.04 2.42
CA MET A 265 0.10 -12.61 2.54
C MET A 265 1.51 -12.37 3.12
N GLY A 266 1.91 -13.12 4.16
CA GLY A 266 3.25 -13.01 4.74
C GLY A 266 4.38 -13.35 3.75
N ILE A 267 4.22 -14.42 2.96
CA ILE A 267 5.20 -14.82 1.93
C ILE A 267 5.30 -13.76 0.83
N LEU A 268 4.18 -13.20 0.39
CA LEU A 268 4.16 -12.16 -0.64
C LEU A 268 4.82 -10.87 -0.17
N MET A 269 4.53 -10.41 1.05
CA MET A 269 5.17 -9.23 1.64
C MET A 269 6.67 -9.43 1.83
N PHE A 270 7.11 -10.65 2.16
CA PHE A 270 8.53 -10.98 2.23
C PHE A 270 9.20 -10.92 0.84
N GLY A 271 8.55 -11.48 -0.19
CA GLY A 271 9.03 -11.42 -1.58
C GLY A 271 9.11 -10.00 -2.12
N GLU A 272 8.14 -9.15 -1.79
CA GLU A 272 8.15 -7.72 -2.11
C GLU A 272 9.32 -7.00 -1.41
N GLY A 273 9.59 -7.34 -0.14
CA GLY A 273 10.72 -6.82 0.62
C GLY A 273 12.07 -7.15 -0.04
N ILE A 274 12.26 -8.39 -0.51
CA ILE A 274 13.47 -8.80 -1.24
C ILE A 274 13.58 -8.03 -2.57
N THR A 275 12.47 -7.95 -3.31
CA THR A 275 12.43 -7.33 -4.64
C THR A 275 12.81 -5.85 -4.55
N THR A 276 12.19 -5.11 -3.62
CA THR A 276 12.52 -3.70 -3.36
C THR A 276 13.96 -3.54 -2.88
N GLY A 277 14.44 -4.50 -2.08
CA GLY A 277 15.82 -4.53 -1.59
C GLY A 277 16.87 -4.65 -2.71
N LEU A 278 16.64 -5.56 -3.65
CA LEU A 278 17.55 -5.84 -4.77
C LEU A 278 17.39 -4.85 -5.92
N ALA A 279 16.22 -4.20 -6.06
CA ALA A 279 15.97 -3.23 -7.12
C ALA A 279 16.98 -2.06 -7.07
N ALA A 280 17.27 -1.51 -5.89
CA ALA A 280 18.18 -0.37 -5.75
C ALA A 280 19.63 -0.64 -6.24
N PRO A 281 20.32 -1.71 -5.80
CA PRO A 281 21.65 -2.04 -6.30
C PRO A 281 21.61 -2.46 -7.78
N PHE A 282 20.55 -3.15 -8.23
CA PHE A 282 20.41 -3.55 -9.62
C PHE A 282 20.24 -2.35 -10.57
N ILE A 283 19.40 -1.38 -10.22
CA ILE A 283 19.24 -0.11 -10.95
C ILE A 283 20.56 0.67 -10.94
N GLY A 284 21.27 0.69 -9.82
CA GLY A 284 22.60 1.30 -9.71
C GLY A 284 23.61 0.66 -10.67
N TYR A 285 23.66 -0.67 -10.70
CA TYR A 285 24.53 -1.44 -11.59
C TYR A 285 24.21 -1.19 -13.07
N LEU A 286 22.93 -1.21 -13.45
CA LEU A 286 22.52 -0.91 -14.82
C LEU A 286 22.93 0.50 -15.23
N ARG A 287 22.74 1.50 -14.35
CA ARG A 287 23.19 2.87 -14.60
C ARG A 287 24.70 2.97 -14.75
N ASP A 288 25.46 2.26 -13.92
CA ASP A 288 26.92 2.32 -13.94
C ASP A 288 27.48 1.70 -15.25
N ILE A 289 26.75 0.77 -15.90
CA ILE A 289 27.09 0.23 -17.22
C ILE A 289 26.62 1.13 -18.36
N THR A 290 25.37 1.59 -18.35
CA THR A 290 24.78 2.31 -19.49
C THR A 290 25.04 3.81 -19.46
N GLY A 291 25.48 4.35 -18.32
CA GLY A 291 25.61 5.79 -18.08
C GLY A 291 24.28 6.53 -17.98
N ASN A 292 23.13 5.86 -18.18
CA ASN A 292 21.80 6.45 -18.19
C ASN A 292 20.78 5.63 -17.39
N TYR A 293 19.71 6.28 -16.90
CA TYR A 293 18.64 5.59 -16.17
C TYR A 293 17.58 4.95 -17.06
N VAL A 294 17.57 5.30 -18.35
CA VAL A 294 16.54 4.88 -19.32
C VAL A 294 16.49 3.36 -19.46
N ALA A 295 17.65 2.69 -19.53
CA ALA A 295 17.71 1.23 -19.61
C ALA A 295 17.12 0.53 -18.37
N SER A 296 17.34 1.10 -17.18
CA SER A 296 16.77 0.57 -15.93
C SER A 296 15.24 0.69 -15.94
N LEU A 297 14.71 1.79 -16.46
CA LEU A 297 13.27 2.04 -16.55
C LEU A 297 12.58 1.09 -17.53
N PHE A 298 13.18 0.82 -18.69
CA PHE A 298 12.66 -0.16 -19.66
C PHE A 298 12.64 -1.57 -19.08
N PHE A 299 13.71 -1.97 -18.39
CA PHE A 299 13.78 -3.27 -17.74
C PHE A 299 12.70 -3.45 -16.67
N MET A 300 12.53 -2.47 -15.78
CA MET A 300 11.48 -2.51 -14.74
C MET A 300 10.06 -2.56 -15.35
N SER A 301 9.84 -1.82 -16.43
CA SER A 301 8.58 -1.82 -17.16
C SER A 301 8.31 -3.18 -17.81
N ALA A 302 9.33 -3.81 -18.39
CA ALA A 302 9.21 -5.14 -18.98
C ALA A 302 8.87 -6.21 -17.93
N CYS A 303 9.55 -6.20 -16.77
CA CYS A 303 9.24 -7.11 -15.66
C CYS A 303 7.79 -6.94 -15.16
N SER A 304 7.34 -5.69 -15.03
CA SER A 304 5.96 -5.38 -14.61
C SER A 304 4.94 -5.85 -15.64
N LEU A 305 5.24 -5.72 -16.94
CA LEU A 305 4.37 -6.18 -18.03
C LEU A 305 4.28 -7.72 -18.05
N ILE A 306 5.41 -8.41 -17.88
CA ILE A 306 5.45 -9.88 -17.79
C ILE A 306 4.63 -10.36 -16.59
N SER A 307 4.78 -9.71 -15.43
CA SER A 307 3.97 -10.00 -14.24
C SER A 307 2.48 -9.84 -14.52
N ALA A 308 2.08 -8.76 -15.20
CA ALA A 308 0.68 -8.54 -15.58
C ALA A 308 0.16 -9.61 -16.56
N ILE A 309 0.97 -10.02 -17.54
CA ILE A 309 0.60 -11.07 -18.51
C ILE A 309 0.43 -12.41 -17.81
N VAL A 310 1.35 -12.79 -16.91
CA VAL A 310 1.24 -14.03 -16.12
C VAL A 310 -0.03 -14.00 -15.26
N PHE A 311 -0.33 -12.85 -14.65
CA PHE A 311 -1.50 -12.69 -13.81
C PHE A 311 -2.82 -12.81 -14.62
N ILE A 312 -2.89 -12.16 -15.78
CA ILE A 312 -4.02 -12.26 -16.71
C ILE A 312 -4.15 -13.69 -17.26
N GLY A 313 -3.04 -14.34 -17.61
CA GLY A 313 -3.01 -15.73 -18.07
C GLY A 313 -3.55 -16.70 -17.01
N GLY A 314 -3.18 -16.50 -15.75
CA GLY A 314 -3.72 -17.28 -14.62
C GLY A 314 -5.21 -17.05 -14.38
N LEU A 315 -5.70 -15.81 -14.57
CA LEU A 315 -7.12 -15.46 -14.50
C LEU A 315 -7.94 -16.08 -15.64
N LEU A 316 -7.43 -16.05 -16.87
CA LEU A 316 -8.11 -16.63 -18.03
C LEU A 316 -8.13 -18.16 -17.98
N GLY A 317 -7.08 -18.78 -17.44
CA GLY A 317 -7.02 -20.23 -17.22
C GLY A 317 -8.03 -20.77 -16.19
N LYS A 318 -8.65 -19.90 -15.38
CA LYS A 318 -9.63 -20.29 -14.35
C LYS A 318 -11.04 -20.60 -14.87
N ARG A 319 -11.39 -20.19 -16.09
CA ARG A 319 -12.69 -20.53 -16.70
C ARG A 319 -12.61 -21.92 -17.33
N PRO A 320 -12.40 -23.03 -16.57
CA PRO A 320 -13.54 -23.86 -16.13
C PRO A 320 -13.29 -24.78 -14.90
N TRP A 321 -12.40 -24.46 -13.94
CA TRP A 321 -12.09 -25.40 -12.84
C TRP A 321 -13.22 -25.53 -11.80
N THR A 322 -13.93 -24.44 -11.52
CA THR A 322 -15.09 -24.43 -10.61
C THR A 322 -16.30 -25.19 -11.16
N LEU A 323 -16.49 -25.22 -12.48
CA LEU A 323 -17.56 -26.00 -13.12
C LEU A 323 -17.27 -27.51 -13.10
N ARG A 324 -15.99 -27.90 -13.23
CA ARG A 324 -15.54 -29.30 -13.22
C ARG A 324 -15.68 -29.96 -11.84
N ASN A 325 -15.40 -29.24 -10.75
CA ASN A 325 -15.60 -29.79 -9.39
C ASN A 325 -17.08 -29.87 -9.01
N LYS A 326 -17.92 -28.95 -9.51
CA LYS A 326 -19.39 -29.03 -9.31
C LYS A 326 -19.98 -30.25 -10.02
N GLN A 327 -19.57 -30.52 -11.27
CA GLN A 327 -19.96 -31.73 -12.00
C GLN A 327 -19.44 -33.02 -11.36
N SER A 328 -18.19 -33.04 -10.87
CA SER A 328 -17.61 -34.22 -10.22
C SER A 328 -18.32 -34.59 -8.92
N ASN A 329 -18.73 -33.60 -8.11
CA ASN A 329 -19.48 -33.84 -6.88
C ASN A 329 -20.94 -34.27 -7.14
N ASP A 330 -21.56 -33.78 -8.22
CA ASP A 330 -22.90 -34.23 -8.62
C ASP A 330 -22.89 -35.64 -9.24
N LEU A 331 -21.81 -36.01 -9.94
CA LEU A 331 -21.59 -37.37 -10.44
C LEU A 331 -21.34 -38.37 -9.30
N GLY A 332 -20.54 -37.99 -8.30
CA GLY A 332 -20.28 -38.82 -7.12
C GLY A 332 -21.54 -39.10 -6.29
N LYS A 333 -22.45 -38.11 -6.18
CA LYS A 333 -23.75 -38.29 -5.50
C LYS A 333 -24.76 -39.13 -6.29
N ARG A 334 -24.64 -39.22 -7.62
CA ARG A 334 -25.52 -40.04 -8.47
C ARG A 334 -25.10 -41.51 -8.53
N THR A 335 -23.83 -41.82 -8.27
CA THR A 335 -23.32 -43.19 -8.21
C THR A 335 -23.46 -43.86 -6.84
N SER A 336 -23.91 -43.11 -5.83
CA SER A 336 -24.09 -43.58 -4.44
C SER A 336 -25.57 -43.77 -4.04
N LEU A 337 -26.48 -43.74 -5.01
CA LEU A 337 -27.91 -44.07 -4.89
C LEU A 337 -28.20 -45.29 -5.76
#